data_AF-A0A410DYN4-F1
#
_entry.id   AF-A0A410DYN4-F1
#
_cell.length_a   1.000
_cell.length_b   1.000
_cell.length_c   1.000
_cell.angle_alpha   90.00
_cell.angle_beta   90.00
_cell.angle_gamma   90.00
#
_symmetry.space_group_name_H-M   'P 1'
#
loop_
_entity.id
_entity.type
_entity.pdbx_description
1 polymer ?
#
loop_
_entity_poly.entity_id
_entity_poly.type
_entity_poly.pdbx_seq_one_letter_code
_entity_poly.pdbx_strand_id
1 'polypeptide(L)'
;MKNTSLSKKRQKANIRKISIVSLIIVIILVLIRINYVNSRCKDINYAIDYYMTSGIFNNNKVLAVNGMKLTFSDDNKTIAEVSGLYYEAPHFRKKYQISLSKNKGKMWTLDYIKDITDDINKNN
;
A
#
# COMPACT_ATOMS: atom_id res chain seq x y z
N MET A 1 -58.31 -11.01 0.89
CA MET A 1 -57.16 -10.40 0.19
C MET A 1 -56.18 -9.83 1.22
N LYS A 2 -55.13 -10.57 1.62
CA LYS A 2 -54.08 -10.06 2.53
C LYS A 2 -52.71 -10.63 2.13
N ASN A 3 -51.67 -9.83 2.39
CA ASN A 3 -50.24 -10.15 2.55
C ASN A 3 -49.20 -9.83 1.47
N THR A 4 -49.50 -9.15 0.38
CA THR A 4 -48.45 -8.71 -0.57
C THR A 4 -47.60 -7.54 -0.04
N SER A 5 -48.11 -6.71 0.88
CA SER A 5 -47.36 -5.59 1.48
C SER A 5 -46.43 -6.02 2.62
N LEU A 6 -46.84 -7.00 3.42
CA LEU A 6 -46.07 -7.56 4.54
C LEU A 6 -44.87 -8.38 4.07
N SER A 7 -45.00 -9.16 2.99
CA SER A 7 -43.89 -9.92 2.40
C SER A 7 -42.81 -9.01 1.80
N LYS A 8 -43.20 -7.97 1.07
CA LYS A 8 -42.28 -6.95 0.52
C LYS A 8 -41.51 -6.19 1.61
N LYS A 9 -42.16 -5.86 2.73
CA LYS A 9 -41.51 -5.19 3.88
C LYS A 9 -40.50 -6.11 4.57
N ARG A 10 -40.83 -7.40 4.74
CA ARG A 10 -39.91 -8.43 5.27
C ARG A 10 -38.73 -8.68 4.33
N GLN A 11 -38.96 -8.73 3.03
CA GLN A 11 -37.90 -8.88 2.02
C GLN A 11 -36.91 -7.71 2.02
N LYS A 12 -37.40 -6.45 2.06
CA LYS A 12 -36.54 -5.26 2.22
C LYS A 12 -35.73 -5.27 3.52
N ALA A 13 -36.31 -5.74 4.63
CA ALA A 13 -35.59 -5.89 5.89
C ALA A 13 -34.48 -6.95 5.81
N ASN A 14 -34.73 -8.08 5.13
CA ASN A 14 -33.72 -9.12 4.93
C ASN A 14 -32.57 -8.65 4.02
N ILE A 15 -32.86 -7.93 2.94
CA ILE A 15 -31.82 -7.33 2.07
C ILE A 15 -30.94 -6.34 2.84
N ARG A 16 -31.54 -5.51 3.70
CA ARG A 16 -30.80 -4.59 4.58
C ARG A 16 -29.87 -5.34 5.54
N LYS A 17 -30.36 -6.42 6.16
CA LYS A 17 -29.54 -7.28 7.04
C LYS A 17 -28.37 -7.90 6.28
N ILE A 18 -28.61 -8.45 5.08
CA ILE A 18 -27.54 -9.01 4.23
C ILE A 18 -26.51 -7.94 3.89
N SER A 19 -26.94 -6.73 3.52
CA SER A 19 -26.04 -5.62 3.19
C SER A 19 -25.18 -5.17 4.39
N ILE A 20 -25.73 -5.21 5.60
CA ILE A 20 -24.98 -4.90 6.83
C ILE A 20 -23.94 -6.00 7.09
N VAL A 21 -24.34 -7.27 6.99
CA VAL A 21 -23.41 -8.40 7.17
C VAL A 21 -22.29 -8.36 6.14
N SER A 22 -22.60 -8.10 4.87
CA SER A 22 -21.58 -7.98 3.82
C SER A 22 -20.61 -6.82 4.09
N LEU A 23 -21.12 -5.68 4.56
CA LEU A 23 -20.27 -4.54 4.95
C LEU A 23 -19.33 -4.90 6.10
N ILE A 24 -19.82 -5.61 7.12
CA ILE A 24 -19.00 -6.07 8.25
C ILE A 24 -17.88 -7.00 7.75
N ILE A 25 -18.20 -7.94 6.84
CA ILE A 25 -17.19 -8.83 6.26
C ILE A 25 -16.10 -8.04 5.52
N VAL A 26 -16.48 -7.04 4.73
CA VAL A 26 -15.51 -6.17 4.03
C VAL A 26 -14.60 -5.45 5.02
N ILE A 27 -15.16 -4.89 6.11
CA ILE A 27 -14.37 -4.22 7.15
C ILE A 27 -13.38 -5.20 7.79
N ILE A 28 -13.81 -6.42 8.13
CA ILE A 28 -12.94 -7.45 8.72
C ILE A 28 -11.77 -7.78 7.76
N LEU A 29 -12.05 -7.97 6.46
CA LEU A 29 -11.00 -8.24 5.47
C LEU A 29 -9.98 -7.09 5.36
N VAL A 30 -10.46 -5.84 5.39
CA VAL A 30 -9.59 -4.66 5.40
C VAL A 30 -8.72 -4.62 6.65
N LEU A 31 -9.27 -4.89 7.84
CA LEU A 31 -8.51 -4.93 9.09
C LEU A 31 -7.45 -6.05 9.10
N ILE A 32 -7.80 -7.23 8.60
CA ILE A 32 -6.83 -8.34 8.44
C ILE A 32 -5.68 -7.90 7.53
N ARG A 33 -5.98 -7.26 6.39
CA ARG A 33 -4.96 -6.78 5.46
C ARG A 33 -4.06 -5.71 6.10
N ILE A 34 -4.64 -4.74 6.82
CA ILE A 34 -3.89 -3.70 7.52
C ILE A 34 -2.95 -4.33 8.55
N ASN A 35 -3.44 -5.27 9.37
CA ASN A 35 -2.61 -5.95 10.37
C ASN A 35 -1.49 -6.77 9.74
N TYR A 36 -1.77 -7.47 8.64
CA TYR A 36 -0.76 -8.21 7.88
C TYR A 36 0.34 -7.27 7.38
N VAL A 37 -0.03 -6.18 6.70
CA VAL A 37 0.93 -5.18 6.20
C VAL A 37 1.74 -4.57 7.34
N ASN A 38 1.09 -4.12 8.42
CA ASN A 38 1.78 -3.53 9.58
C ASN A 38 2.79 -4.49 10.22
N SER A 39 2.46 -5.79 10.29
CA SER A 39 3.36 -6.82 10.80
C SER A 39 4.56 -7.01 9.89
N ARG A 40 4.34 -7.08 8.57
CA ARG A 40 5.38 -7.29 7.57
C ARG A 40 6.26 -6.07 7.35
N CYS A 41 5.74 -4.84 7.50
CA CYS A 41 6.52 -3.60 7.43
C CYS A 41 7.52 -3.40 8.58
N LYS A 42 7.64 -4.35 9.52
CA LYS A 42 8.77 -4.41 10.45
C LYS A 42 10.07 -4.82 9.74
N ASP A 43 9.96 -5.57 8.65
CA ASP A 43 11.06 -5.89 7.74
C ASP A 43 11.25 -4.73 6.76
N ILE A 44 12.48 -4.21 6.67
CA ILE A 44 12.81 -3.06 5.82
C ILE A 44 12.64 -3.35 4.33
N ASN A 45 13.00 -4.56 3.87
CA ASN A 45 12.90 -4.94 2.47
C ASN A 45 11.43 -5.01 2.07
N TYR A 46 10.60 -5.62 2.93
CA TYR A 46 9.16 -5.66 2.71
C TYR A 46 8.55 -4.26 2.71
N ALA A 47 8.94 -3.39 3.65
CA ALA A 47 8.40 -2.04 3.73
C ALA A 47 8.72 -1.24 2.45
N ILE A 48 9.96 -1.30 1.98
CA ILE A 48 10.36 -0.63 0.73
C ILE A 48 9.56 -1.18 -0.44
N ASP A 49 9.49 -2.50 -0.61
CA ASP A 49 8.72 -3.12 -1.70
C ASP A 49 7.23 -2.75 -1.64
N TYR A 50 6.63 -2.80 -0.44
CA TYR A 50 5.24 -2.43 -0.22
C TYR A 50 4.96 -0.97 -0.60
N TYR A 51 5.75 -0.02 -0.10
CA TYR A 51 5.51 1.40 -0.39
C TYR A 51 5.77 1.76 -1.85
N MET A 52 6.71 1.07 -2.51
CA MET A 52 7.05 1.30 -3.91
C MET A 52 6.04 0.67 -4.89
N THR A 53 5.38 -0.43 -4.53
CA THR A 53 4.45 -1.14 -5.43
C THR A 53 2.98 -0.92 -5.07
N SER A 54 2.65 -1.02 -3.78
CA SER A 54 1.29 -1.25 -3.29
C SER A 54 0.80 -0.16 -2.32
N GLY A 55 1.68 0.73 -1.88
CA GLY A 55 1.38 1.80 -0.92
C GLY A 55 0.21 2.67 -1.37
N ILE A 56 -0.67 3.01 -0.43
CA ILE A 56 -1.76 3.94 -0.68
C ILE A 56 -1.16 5.35 -0.81
N PHE A 57 -1.70 6.18 -1.72
CA PHE A 57 -1.25 7.57 -1.96
C PHE A 57 0.17 7.75 -2.51
N ASN A 58 0.75 6.71 -3.12
CA ASN A 58 1.99 6.85 -3.90
C ASN A 58 1.67 6.96 -5.39
N ASN A 59 1.97 8.11 -6.01
CA ASN A 59 1.86 8.30 -7.47
C ASN A 59 3.12 7.78 -8.21
N ASN A 60 4.21 7.57 -7.47
CA ASN A 60 5.51 7.14 -7.97
C ASN A 60 5.70 5.63 -7.84
N LYS A 61 4.66 4.87 -8.21
CA LYS A 61 4.68 3.41 -8.09
C LYS A 61 5.51 2.76 -9.19
N VAL A 62 6.15 1.65 -8.81
CA VAL A 62 6.77 0.72 -9.76
C VAL A 62 5.96 -0.58 -9.78
N LEU A 63 5.95 -1.26 -10.93
CA LEU A 63 5.31 -2.58 -11.08
C LEU A 63 5.98 -3.62 -10.16
N ALA A 64 7.30 -3.56 -10.09
CA ALA A 64 8.14 -4.38 -9.25
C ALA A 64 9.43 -3.63 -8.91
N VAL A 65 9.99 -3.92 -7.74
CA VAL A 65 11.34 -3.49 -7.39
C VAL A 65 12.34 -4.43 -8.05
N ASN A 66 13.12 -3.91 -9.00
CA ASN A 66 14.14 -4.67 -9.75
C ASN A 66 15.55 -4.49 -9.16
N GLY A 67 15.76 -3.46 -8.34
CA GLY A 67 17.02 -3.22 -7.67
C GLY A 67 16.84 -2.31 -6.47
N MET A 68 17.54 -2.63 -5.39
CA MET A 68 17.51 -1.89 -4.15
C MET A 68 18.94 -1.71 -3.65
N LYS A 69 19.29 -0.49 -3.27
CA LYS A 69 20.58 -0.16 -2.66
C LYS A 69 20.34 0.72 -1.44
N LEU A 70 20.70 0.23 -0.26
CA LEU A 70 20.70 1.06 0.94
C LEU A 70 21.81 2.11 0.83
N THR A 71 21.44 3.39 0.93
CA THR A 71 22.40 4.51 0.93
C THR A 71 22.69 4.99 2.34
N PHE A 72 21.72 4.83 3.25
CA PHE A 72 21.88 5.07 4.68
C PHE A 72 20.96 4.13 5.46
N SER A 73 21.42 3.59 6.58
CA SER A 73 20.56 2.82 7.48
C SER A 73 21.10 2.89 8.90
N ASP A 74 20.22 3.26 9.83
CA ASP A 74 20.42 3.14 11.26
C ASP A 74 19.20 2.44 11.89
N ASP A 75 19.17 2.35 13.23
CA ASP A 75 18.10 1.67 13.96
C ASP A 75 16.72 2.30 13.78
N ASN A 76 16.61 3.58 13.44
CA ASN A 76 15.38 4.35 13.41
C ASN A 76 15.04 4.98 12.06
N LYS A 77 16.01 5.11 11.14
CA LYS A 77 15.86 5.74 9.84
C LYS A 77 16.66 4.99 8.78
N THR A 78 16.08 4.88 7.59
CA THR A 78 16.73 4.25 6.44
C THR A 78 16.43 5.05 5.18
N ILE A 79 17.44 5.18 4.33
CA ILE A 79 17.34 5.75 3.00
C ILE A 79 17.83 4.70 2.00
N ALA A 80 17.04 4.44 0.97
CA ALA A 80 17.40 3.51 -0.09
C ALA A 80 17.16 4.13 -1.47
N GLU A 81 17.98 3.71 -2.42
CA GLU A 81 17.70 3.88 -3.84
C GLU A 81 17.01 2.63 -4.35
N VAL A 82 15.92 2.83 -5.07
CA VAL A 82 15.08 1.76 -5.61
C VAL A 82 14.95 1.99 -7.11
N SER A 83 15.11 0.94 -7.90
CA SER A 83 14.87 0.97 -9.34
C SER A 83 13.80 -0.04 -9.74
N GLY A 84 12.97 0.33 -10.70
CA GLY A 84 11.89 -0.51 -11.20
C GLY A 84 11.27 0.07 -12.46
N LEU A 85 10.31 -0.67 -13.03
CA LEU A 85 9.51 -0.19 -14.14
C LEU A 85 8.36 0.65 -13.62
N TYR A 86 8.17 1.85 -14.15
CA TYR A 86 7.06 2.72 -13.78
C TYR A 86 5.72 2.01 -14.00
N TYR A 87 4.79 2.19 -13.07
CA TYR A 87 3.51 1.49 -13.07
C TYR A 87 2.70 1.76 -14.34
N GLU A 88 2.72 2.99 -14.85
CA GLU A 88 1.95 3.35 -16.04
C GLU A 88 2.77 3.16 -17.33
N ALA A 89 2.06 2.92 -18.44
CA ALA A 89 2.67 2.87 -19.76
C ALA A 89 3.38 4.21 -20.06
N PRO A 90 4.56 4.19 -20.73
CA PRO A 90 5.18 3.04 -21.40
C PRO A 90 6.18 2.26 -20.52
N HIS A 91 5.98 2.22 -19.20
CA HIS A 91 6.77 1.41 -18.26
C HIS A 91 8.27 1.70 -18.27
N PHE A 92 8.64 2.98 -18.41
CA PHE A 92 10.04 3.39 -18.39
C PHE A 92 10.71 2.98 -17.08
N ARG A 93 12.01 2.67 -17.16
CA ARG A 93 12.82 2.40 -15.97
C ARG A 93 13.01 3.68 -15.19
N LYS A 94 12.59 3.68 -13.94
CA LYS A 94 12.75 4.81 -13.02
C LYS A 94 13.64 4.43 -11.84
N LYS A 95 14.26 5.45 -11.26
CA LYS A 95 14.99 5.35 -9.99
C LYS A 95 14.40 6.34 -9.00
N TYR A 96 14.21 5.85 -7.79
CA TYR A 96 13.61 6.61 -6.69
C TYR A 96 14.51 6.53 -5.46
N GLN A 97 14.57 7.62 -4.72
CA GLN A 97 15.07 7.63 -3.35
C GLN A 97 13.88 7.52 -2.41
N ILE A 98 13.90 6.54 -1.52
CA ILE A 98 12.88 6.34 -0.49
C ILE A 98 13.52 6.55 0.89
N SER A 99 12.84 7.32 1.75
CA SER A 99 13.18 7.46 3.17
C SER A 99 12.09 6.84 4.02
N LEU A 100 12.50 6.05 5.01
CA LEU A 100 11.63 5.43 5.99
C LEU A 100 12.13 5.70 7.40
N SER A 101 11.20 5.83 8.33
CA SER A 101 11.47 5.94 9.77
C SER A 101 10.73 4.85 10.54
N LYS A 102 11.27 4.38 11.67
CA LYS A 102 10.54 3.47 12.56
C LYS A 102 9.56 4.26 13.42
N ASN A 103 8.31 3.81 13.42
CA ASN A 103 7.32 4.33 14.36
C ASN A 103 7.40 3.63 15.73
N LYS A 104 6.56 4.05 16.69
CA LYS A 104 6.48 3.47 18.04
C LYS A 104 6.20 1.95 18.05
N GLY A 105 5.56 1.42 17.00
CA GLY A 105 5.28 0.00 16.81
C GLY A 105 6.44 -0.79 16.18
N LYS A 106 7.62 -0.17 16.02
CA LYS A 106 8.81 -0.72 15.34
C LYS A 106 8.56 -1.11 13.88
N MET A 107 7.53 -0.55 13.24
CA MET A 107 7.33 -0.71 11.79
C MET A 107 7.99 0.44 11.06
N TRP A 108 8.54 0.16 9.89
CA TRP A 108 9.01 1.17 8.96
C TRP A 108 7.82 1.86 8.33
N THR A 109 7.79 3.18 8.46
CA THR A 109 6.80 4.07 7.86
C THR A 109 7.46 4.97 6.83
N LEU A 110 6.75 5.22 5.73
CA LEU A 110 7.24 6.07 4.67
C LEU A 110 7.32 7.53 5.13
N ASP A 111 8.48 8.16 4.97
CA ASP A 111 8.65 9.61 5.14
C ASP A 111 8.43 10.32 3.80
N TYR A 112 9.18 9.93 2.77
CA TYR A 112 9.07 10.49 1.42
C TYR A 112 9.61 9.54 0.34
N ILE A 113 9.17 9.80 -0.90
CA ILE A 113 9.68 9.18 -2.13
C ILE A 113 10.04 10.31 -3.09
N LYS A 114 11.29 10.35 -3.57
CA LYS A 114 11.78 11.32 -4.55
C LYS A 114 12.17 10.62 -5.84
N ASP A 115 11.69 11.09 -6.98
CA ASP A 115 12.20 10.65 -8.30
C ASP A 115 13.60 11.25 -8.49
N ILE A 116 14.58 10.38 -8.77
CA ILE A 116 15.98 10.73 -8.97
C ILE A 116 16.48 10.22 -10.33
N THR A 117 15.56 9.89 -11.24
CA THR A 117 15.89 9.33 -12.56
C THR A 117 16.77 10.29 -13.36
N ASP A 118 16.49 11.59 -13.32
CA ASP A 118 17.23 12.61 -14.08
C ASP A 118 18.55 13.02 -13.44
N ASP A 119 18.65 12.95 -12.10
CA ASP A 119 19.85 13.31 -11.35
C ASP A 119 21.03 12.36 -11.66
N ILE A 120 20.73 11.12 -12.07
CA ILE A 120 21.75 10.13 -12.46
C ILE A 120 22.17 10.30 -13.93
N ASN A 121 21.25 10.70 -14.81
CA ASN A 121 21.56 10.88 -16.23
C ASN A 121 22.42 12.13 -16.51
N LYS A 122 22.55 13.06 -15.56
CA LYS A 122 23.44 14.23 -15.66
C LYS A 122 24.87 13.98 -15.17
N ASN A 123 25.10 12.89 -14.43
CA ASN A 123 26.39 12.56 -13.82
C ASN A 123 27.13 11.43 -14.55
N ASN A 124 26.64 11.02 -15.72
CA ASN A 124 27.28 10.10 -16.67
C ASN A 124 27.47 10.82 -18.01
#